data_AF-A0A1M7YW70-F1
#
_entry.id   AF-A0A1M7YW70-F1
#
_cell.length_a   1.000
_cell.length_b   1.000
_cell.length_c   1.000
_cell.angle_alpha   90.00
_cell.angle_beta   90.00
_cell.angle_gamma   90.00
#
_symmetry.space_group_name_H-M   'P 1'
#
loop_
_entity.id
_entity.type
_entity.pdbx_description
1 polymer ?
#
loop_
_entity_poly.entity_id
_entity_poly.type
_entity_poly.pdbx_seq_one_letter_code
_entity_poly.pdbx_strand_id
1 'polypeptide(L)'
;MHDRLQSAGVSPEIITQIGSWLESHSCQSEAGLKPLKAQYPELVFTLCSEDDMGFHEPWHSFSYFDLHLVAHNLSGCSSLTPSPEMCSGLVIALHEE
;
A
#
# COMPACT_ATOMS: atom_id res chain seq x y z
N MET A 1 -10.76 0.20 28.76
CA MET A 1 -9.46 -0.37 28.38
C MET A 1 -9.69 -1.01 27.02
N HIS A 2 -9.39 -0.29 25.93
CA HIS A 2 -9.66 -0.80 24.58
C HIS A 2 -8.63 -1.88 24.24
N ASP A 3 -9.13 -3.09 24.11
CA ASP A 3 -8.45 -4.28 23.64
C ASP A 3 -7.92 -4.01 22.21
N ARG A 4 -6.65 -3.60 22.08
CA ARG A 4 -5.96 -3.40 20.80
C ARG A 4 -5.37 -4.72 20.31
N LEU A 5 -6.21 -5.74 20.18
CA LEU A 5 -5.90 -6.98 19.48
C LEU A 5 -6.82 -7.08 18.27
N GLN A 6 -6.55 -6.27 17.26
CA GLN A 6 -6.97 -6.60 15.90
C GLN A 6 -5.72 -6.61 15.05
N SER A 7 -5.27 -7.83 14.76
CA SER A 7 -4.32 -8.18 13.72
C SER A 7 -4.61 -7.31 12.50
N ALA A 8 -3.72 -6.36 12.22
CA ALA A 8 -3.88 -5.36 11.18
C ALA A 8 -3.70 -6.00 9.79
N GLY A 9 -4.66 -6.84 9.41
CA GLY A 9 -4.86 -7.30 8.04
C GLY A 9 -5.92 -6.40 7.40
N VAL A 10 -5.53 -5.71 6.33
CA VAL A 10 -6.47 -4.89 5.57
C VAL A 10 -7.28 -5.80 4.65
N SER A 11 -8.61 -5.66 4.65
CA SER A 11 -9.44 -6.38 3.70
C SER A 11 -9.04 -6.04 2.25
N PRO A 12 -9.01 -7.02 1.33
CA PRO A 12 -8.66 -6.78 -0.07
C PRO A 12 -9.54 -5.71 -0.72
N GLU A 13 -10.82 -5.63 -0.33
CA GLU A 13 -11.74 -4.59 -0.82
C GLU A 13 -11.27 -3.16 -0.49
N ILE A 14 -10.74 -2.95 0.73
CA ILE A 14 -10.20 -1.64 1.14
C ILE A 14 -8.95 -1.30 0.35
N ILE A 15 -8.11 -2.29 0.08
CA ILE A 15 -6.88 -2.12 -0.72
C ILE A 15 -7.25 -1.69 -2.15
N THR A 16 -8.21 -2.37 -2.79
CA THR A 16 -8.72 -1.98 -4.12
C THR A 16 -9.33 -0.57 -4.08
N GLN A 17 -10.07 -0.24 -3.03
CA GLN A 17 -10.69 1.07 -2.87
C GLN A 17 -9.66 2.19 -2.75
N ILE A 18 -8.58 1.96 -1.99
CA ILE A 18 -7.44 2.88 -1.90
C ILE A 18 -6.81 3.10 -3.27
N GLY A 19 -6.53 2.02 -4.01
CA GLY A 19 -5.96 2.11 -5.36
C GLY A 19 -6.87 2.88 -6.32
N SER A 20 -8.18 2.60 -6.31
CA SER A 20 -9.15 3.33 -7.14
C SER A 20 -9.24 4.80 -6.76
N TRP A 21 -9.16 5.11 -5.46
CA TRP A 21 -9.16 6.50 -4.98
C TRP A 21 -7.90 7.24 -5.43
N LEU A 22 -6.74 6.57 -5.34
CA LEU A 22 -5.47 7.09 -5.83
C LEU A 22 -5.59 7.43 -7.32
N GLU A 23 -6.04 6.46 -8.13
CA GLU A 23 -6.22 6.61 -9.58
C GLU A 23 -7.07 7.84 -9.93
N SER A 24 -8.21 7.99 -9.24
CA SER A 24 -9.12 9.11 -9.47
C SER A 24 -8.58 10.48 -9.02
N HIS A 25 -7.61 10.52 -8.10
CA HIS A 25 -7.03 11.76 -7.57
C HIS A 25 -5.65 12.07 -8.13
N SER A 26 -5.12 11.24 -9.04
CA SER A 26 -3.79 11.40 -9.66
C SER A 26 -2.68 11.67 -8.62
N CYS A 27 -2.71 10.93 -7.50
CA CYS A 27 -1.77 11.13 -6.40
C CYS A 27 -0.39 10.50 -6.71
N GLN A 28 0.46 11.27 -7.41
CA GLN A 28 1.82 10.88 -7.79
C GLN A 28 2.89 11.35 -6.79
N SER A 29 2.51 11.73 -5.56
CA SER A 29 3.45 12.27 -4.57
C SER A 29 2.99 11.98 -3.15
N GLU A 30 3.93 11.93 -2.20
CA GLU A 30 3.63 11.72 -0.78
C GLU A 30 2.61 12.71 -0.20
N ALA A 31 2.57 13.94 -0.73
CA ALA A 31 1.59 14.94 -0.33
C ALA A 31 0.14 14.51 -0.61
N GLY A 32 -0.09 13.78 -1.70
CA GLY A 32 -1.40 13.21 -2.06
C GLY A 32 -1.81 12.04 -1.18
N LEU A 33 -0.85 11.39 -0.50
CA LEU A 33 -1.11 10.29 0.44
C LEU A 33 -1.52 10.78 1.83
N LYS A 34 -1.37 12.06 2.15
CA LYS A 34 -1.77 12.64 3.44
C LYS A 34 -3.19 12.25 3.89
N PRO A 35 -4.25 12.39 3.06
CA PRO A 35 -5.59 11.96 3.46
C PRO A 35 -5.68 10.45 3.75
N LEU A 36 -5.01 9.62 2.96
CA LEU A 36 -4.97 8.16 3.20
C LEU A 36 -4.23 7.81 4.49
N LYS A 37 -3.09 8.45 4.75
CA LYS A 37 -2.32 8.28 6.00
C LYS A 37 -3.10 8.76 7.22
N ALA A 38 -3.95 9.78 7.06
CA ALA A 38 -4.84 10.25 8.12
C ALA A 38 -6.02 9.30 8.36
N GLN A 39 -6.54 8.69 7.29
CA GLN A 39 -7.65 7.75 7.35
C GLN A 39 -7.22 6.36 7.85
N TYR A 40 -6.01 5.93 7.48
CA TYR A 40 -5.43 4.64 7.82
C TYR A 40 -4.05 4.81 8.49
N PRO A 41 -3.98 5.33 9.72
CA PRO A 41 -2.72 5.60 10.41
C PRO A 41 -1.93 4.34 10.78
N GLU A 42 -2.58 3.18 10.75
CA GLU A 42 -1.97 1.86 10.94
C GLU A 42 -1.29 1.30 9.69
N LEU A 43 -1.57 1.89 8.51
CA LEU A 43 -0.98 1.48 7.25
C LEU A 43 0.19 2.36 6.86
N VAL A 44 1.30 1.70 6.51
CA VAL A 44 2.45 2.37 5.94
C VAL A 44 2.23 2.48 4.43
N PHE A 45 2.14 3.71 3.94
CA PHE A 45 2.12 3.99 2.51
C PHE A 45 3.51 4.43 2.07
N THR A 46 4.09 3.69 1.14
CA THR A 46 5.39 3.97 0.53
C THR A 46 5.19 4.28 -0.94
N LEU A 47 5.84 5.31 -1.45
CA LEU A 47 5.79 5.67 -2.85
C LEU A 47 7.19 5.48 -3.44
N CYS A 48 7.30 4.64 -4.45
CA CYS A 48 8.54 4.32 -5.17
C CYS A 48 8.28 4.41 -6.68
N SER A 49 9.35 4.40 -7.48
CA SER A 49 9.24 4.20 -8.94
C SER A 49 9.18 2.71 -9.25
N GLU A 50 8.62 2.33 -10.40
CA GLU A 50 8.64 0.94 -10.88
C GLU A 50 10.06 0.35 -10.97
N ASP A 51 11.06 1.18 -11.31
CA ASP A 51 12.47 0.78 -11.45
C ASP A 51 13.07 0.27 -10.12
N ASP A 52 12.64 0.84 -8.99
CA ASP A 52 13.10 0.45 -7.65
C ASP A 52 12.42 -0.85 -7.15
N MET A 53 11.23 -1.15 -7.67
CA MET A 53 10.47 -2.37 -7.33
C MET A 53 11.04 -3.62 -8.03
N GLY A 54 11.59 -3.49 -9.22
CA GLY A 54 12.08 -4.62 -10.02
C GLY A 54 10.95 -5.57 -10.48
N PHE A 55 11.26 -6.85 -10.71
CA PHE A 55 10.32 -7.85 -11.27
C PHE A 55 9.28 -8.40 -10.27
N HIS A 56 8.85 -7.62 -9.29
CA HIS A 56 7.85 -8.09 -8.33
C HIS A 56 6.44 -8.00 -8.92
N GLU A 57 5.64 -9.06 -8.76
CA GLU A 57 4.26 -9.05 -9.23
C GLU A 57 3.44 -8.04 -8.40
N PRO A 58 2.76 -7.08 -9.05
CA PRO A 58 1.85 -6.18 -8.37
C PRO A 58 0.60 -6.92 -7.92
N TRP A 59 0.07 -6.52 -6.77
CA TRP A 59 -1.22 -7.03 -6.31
C TRP A 59 -2.35 -6.50 -7.20
N HIS A 60 -2.24 -5.23 -7.61
CA HIS A 60 -3.14 -4.64 -8.58
C HIS A 60 -2.41 -3.56 -9.39
N SER A 61 -2.52 -3.64 -10.71
CA SER A 61 -2.01 -2.62 -11.62
C SER A 61 -3.08 -1.59 -11.95
N PHE A 62 -2.70 -0.33 -11.95
CA PHE A 62 -3.53 0.82 -12.34
C PHE A 62 -2.90 1.52 -13.53
N SER A 63 -3.56 2.58 -14.01
CA SER A 63 -3.17 3.22 -15.27
C SER A 63 -1.80 3.90 -15.27
N TYR A 64 -1.31 4.34 -14.11
CA TYR A 64 -0.03 5.08 -13.98
C TYR A 64 0.81 4.60 -12.78
N PHE A 65 0.39 3.53 -12.12
CA PHE A 65 1.09 2.97 -10.97
C PHE A 65 0.67 1.53 -10.72
N ASP A 66 1.52 0.82 -10.01
CA ASP A 66 1.27 -0.51 -9.47
C ASP A 66 1.14 -0.46 -7.95
N LEU A 67 0.23 -1.27 -7.43
CA LEU A 67 0.01 -1.41 -6.00
C LEU A 67 0.54 -2.76 -5.53
N HIS A 68 1.42 -2.74 -4.54
CA HIS A 68 1.96 -3.93 -3.91
C HIS A 68 1.67 -3.93 -2.41
N LEU A 69 1.44 -5.10 -1.83
CA LEU A 69 1.22 -5.24 -0.40
C LEU A 69 2.53 -5.53 0.30
N VAL A 70 2.73 -4.91 1.46
CA VAL A 70 3.88 -5.18 2.34
C VAL A 70 3.42 -5.65 3.71
N ALA A 71 4.02 -6.74 4.16
CA ALA A 71 3.94 -7.22 5.53
C ALA A 71 5.18 -6.74 6.28
N HIS A 72 4.98 -6.08 7.41
CA HIS A 72 6.03 -5.71 8.32
C HIS A 72 6.27 -6.88 9.27
N ASN A 73 7.44 -7.50 9.19
CA ASN A 73 7.75 -8.59 10.11
C ASN A 73 8.29 -8.03 11.44
N LEU A 74 8.20 -8.81 12.51
CA LEU A 74 8.69 -8.44 13.85
C LEU A 74 10.19 -8.07 13.88
N SER A 75 10.96 -8.48 12.87
CA SER A 75 12.37 -8.15 12.70
C SER A 75 12.64 -6.76 12.10
N GLY A 76 11.61 -5.97 11.79
CA GLY A 76 11.73 -4.60 11.27
C GLY A 76 12.04 -4.50 9.78
N CYS A 77 11.98 -5.62 9.04
CA CYS A 77 12.05 -5.62 7.59
C CYS A 77 10.64 -5.73 7.02
N SER A 78 10.26 -4.76 6.18
CA SER A 78 9.09 -4.86 5.30
C SER A 78 9.40 -5.86 4.19
N SER A 79 8.48 -6.77 3.92
CA SER A 79 8.59 -7.73 2.80
C SER A 79 7.30 -7.71 2.00
N LEU A 80 7.42 -7.82 0.69
CA LEU A 80 6.25 -7.90 -0.18
C LEU A 80 5.48 -9.18 0.13
N THR A 81 4.17 -9.06 0.17
CA THR A 81 3.26 -10.18 0.44
C THR A 81 2.12 -10.19 -0.57
N PRO A 82 1.72 -11.36 -1.07
CA PRO A 82 0.46 -11.47 -1.82
C PRO A 82 -0.75 -11.59 -0.88
N SER A 83 -0.53 -11.72 0.43
CA SER A 83 -1.59 -12.00 1.42
C SER A 83 -2.12 -10.72 2.06
N PRO A 84 -3.36 -10.29 1.74
CA PRO A 84 -3.96 -9.07 2.31
C PRO A 84 -4.17 -9.20 3.84
N GLU A 85 -4.38 -10.42 4.34
CA GLU A 85 -4.49 -10.71 5.77
C GLU A 85 -3.21 -10.39 6.58
N MET A 86 -2.04 -10.38 5.93
CA MET A 86 -0.76 -9.99 6.55
C MET A 86 -0.30 -8.60 6.08
N CYS A 87 -1.11 -7.91 5.29
CA CYS A 87 -0.77 -6.60 4.75
C CYS A 87 -0.85 -5.53 5.83
N SER A 88 0.30 -4.98 6.18
CA SER A 88 0.45 -3.86 7.12
C SER A 88 0.81 -2.54 6.42
N GLY A 89 0.95 -2.56 5.10
CA GLY A 89 1.27 -1.38 4.32
C GLY A 89 1.15 -1.62 2.82
N LEU A 90 1.21 -0.54 2.06
CA LEU A 90 1.06 -0.52 0.62
C LEU A 90 2.25 0.22 0.01
N VAL A 91 2.83 -0.39 -1.03
CA VAL A 91 3.79 0.28 -1.89
C VAL A 91 3.09 0.67 -3.18
N ILE A 92 3.19 1.94 -3.53
CA ILE A 92 2.68 2.54 -4.75
C ILE A 92 3.89 2.77 -5.65
N ALA A 93 4.06 1.91 -6.64
CA ALA A 93 5.13 2.00 -7.63
C ALA A 93 4.62 2.82 -8.82
N LEU A 94 5.03 4.07 -8.94
CA LEU A 94 4.63 4.91 -10.07
C LEU A 94 5.29 4.41 -11.35
N HIS A 95 4.50 4.34 -12.42
CA HIS A 95 5.03 4.06 -13.75
C HIS A 95 5.79 5.26 -14.27
N GLU A 96 6.99 5.04 -14.79
CA GLU A 96 7.76 6.09 -15.44
C GLU A 96 7.36 6.12 -16.93
N GLU A 97 6.66 7.18 -17.34
CA GLU A 97 6.29 7.39 -18.76
C GLU A 97 7.47 7.75 -19.67
#